data_AF-A0A6V8KQQ1-F1
#
_entry.id   AF-A0A6V8KQQ1-F1
#
_cell.length_a   1.000
_cell.length_b   1.000
_cell.length_c   1.000
_cell.angle_alpha   90.00
_cell.angle_beta   90.00
_cell.angle_gamma   90.00
#
_symmetry.space_group_name_H-M   'P 1'
#
loop_
_entity.id
_entity.type
_entity.pdbx_description
1 polymer ?
#
loop_
_entity_poly.entity_id
_entity_poly.type
_entity_poly.pdbx_seq_one_letter_code
_entity_poly.pdbx_strand_id
1 'polypeptide(L)'
;MTRIRYAATAALLGAVLVAPPHDAGAATPVRATVDAVGRPSTADHIAILVPGVGTTAENLSRTTGAMARALYASAAPRAGSGEVAVVAWLGYRPPEGLGIDAARESSAAAGAPALARYVSELVAGRPDVRVTLIGHSYGAVVIGLAASVLPPQVTDLVTLGAPGMGVDRAADLRTTARVWAAESPHDWIRFVPGLRLFHLGLGTHPADSSFGATLLPVDGVDGHPDYLTDGSATLGAVAGIVAVGS
;
A
#
# COMPACT_ATOMS: atom_id res chain seq x y z
N MET A 1 -68.17 1.58 21.14
CA MET A 1 -68.15 2.99 21.56
C MET A 1 -67.22 3.04 22.77
N THR A 2 -66.00 3.56 22.67
CA THR A 2 -65.65 4.98 22.83
C THR A 2 -64.33 5.28 22.09
N ARG A 3 -64.29 6.40 21.35
CA ARG A 3 -63.11 6.98 20.71
C ARG A 3 -62.52 8.06 21.63
N ILE A 4 -61.19 8.15 21.71
CA ILE A 4 -60.46 9.42 21.91
C ILE A 4 -59.21 9.41 21.00
N ARG A 5 -58.94 10.55 20.36
CA ARG A 5 -57.89 10.85 19.36
C ARG A 5 -56.84 11.81 19.96
N TYR A 6 -55.79 12.07 19.17
CA TYR A 6 -54.70 13.08 19.24
C TYR A 6 -53.38 12.56 19.87
N ALA A 7 -52.17 12.81 19.38
CA ALA A 7 -51.64 13.54 18.21
C ALA A 7 -50.19 13.03 17.95
N ALA A 8 -49.77 12.82 16.70
CA ALA A 8 -48.77 13.61 15.95
C ALA A 8 -47.30 13.56 16.41
N THR A 9 -46.45 13.17 15.45
CA THR A 9 -45.04 13.60 15.19
C THR A 9 -43.93 13.24 16.17
N ALA A 10 -42.93 12.48 15.70
CA ALA A 10 -41.63 13.05 15.32
C ALA A 10 -40.74 11.99 14.62
N ALA A 11 -40.16 12.37 13.49
CA ALA A 11 -39.15 11.62 12.76
C ALA A 11 -37.86 11.52 13.57
N LEU A 12 -37.28 10.31 13.70
CA LEU A 12 -35.88 10.17 14.08
C LEU A 12 -35.02 10.29 12.82
N LEU A 13 -34.73 11.54 12.44
CA LEU A 13 -33.52 11.88 11.71
C LEU A 13 -32.35 11.67 12.69
N GLY A 14 -31.62 10.57 12.52
CA GLY A 14 -30.37 10.35 13.23
C GLY A 14 -29.42 11.52 12.92
N ALA A 15 -29.02 12.24 13.96
CA ALA A 15 -28.07 13.33 13.86
C ALA A 15 -26.76 12.79 13.27
N VAL A 16 -26.44 13.19 12.04
CA VAL A 16 -25.07 13.18 11.55
C VAL A 16 -24.35 14.25 12.36
N LEU A 17 -23.54 13.81 13.32
CA LEU A 17 -22.61 14.68 13.99
C LEU A 17 -21.55 15.08 12.95
N VAL A 18 -21.76 16.22 12.29
CA VAL A 18 -20.69 16.88 11.53
C VAL A 18 -19.68 17.36 12.56
N ALA A 19 -18.66 16.54 12.78
CA ALA A 19 -17.47 17.01 13.46
C ALA A 19 -16.88 18.18 12.65
N PRO A 20 -16.45 19.28 13.30
CA PRO A 20 -15.74 20.33 12.60
C PRO A 20 -14.47 19.74 11.95
N PRO A 21 -13.96 20.36 10.86
CA PRO A 21 -12.68 19.95 10.30
C PRO A 21 -11.65 20.05 11.42
N HIS A 22 -11.13 18.90 11.86
CA HIS A 22 -9.95 18.91 12.70
C HIS A 22 -8.85 19.54 11.88
N ASP A 23 -8.32 20.66 12.39
CA ASP A 23 -7.06 21.20 11.94
C ASP A 23 -6.09 20.04 11.70
N ALA A 24 -5.58 19.93 10.48
CA ALA A 24 -4.44 19.10 10.16
C ALA A 24 -3.22 19.69 10.90
N GLY A 25 -3.22 19.58 12.22
CA GLY A 25 -2.08 19.92 13.06
C GLY A 25 -0.93 19.12 12.51
N ALA A 26 0.15 19.82 12.12
CA ALA A 26 1.34 19.23 11.53
C ALA A 26 1.72 17.99 12.32
N ALA A 27 1.44 16.82 11.74
CA ALA A 27 1.72 15.55 12.38
C ALA A 27 3.21 15.54 12.70
N THR A 28 3.57 15.31 13.97
CA THR A 28 4.96 15.20 14.37
C THR A 28 5.66 14.24 13.40
N PRO A 29 6.79 14.64 12.78
CA PRO A 29 7.46 13.81 11.79
C PRO A 29 7.76 12.44 12.40
N VAL A 30 7.19 11.38 11.84
CA VAL A 30 7.55 10.02 12.21
C VAL A 30 8.93 9.77 11.62
N ARG A 31 9.93 9.50 12.47
CA ARG A 31 11.22 9.04 11.99
C ARG A 31 11.04 7.67 11.37
N ALA A 32 11.38 7.52 10.10
CA ALA A 32 11.24 6.25 9.43
C ALA A 32 12.12 5.17 10.08
N THR A 33 11.51 4.01 10.36
CA THR A 33 12.26 2.78 10.64
C THR A 33 12.48 2.06 9.32
N VAL A 34 13.73 1.64 9.10
CA VAL A 34 14.17 1.00 7.85
C VAL A 34 14.92 -0.28 8.20
N ASP A 35 14.52 -1.38 7.58
CA ASP A 35 15.26 -2.64 7.56
C ASP A 35 15.56 -2.98 6.10
N ALA A 36 16.82 -3.11 5.73
CA ALA A 36 17.25 -3.24 4.35
C ALA A 36 18.19 -4.43 4.14
N VAL A 37 18.05 -5.08 2.99
CA VAL A 37 18.91 -6.16 2.52
C VAL A 37 19.56 -5.72 1.21
N GLY A 38 20.88 -5.90 1.09
CA GLY A 38 21.68 -5.27 0.03
C GLY A 38 22.09 -3.84 0.41
N ARG A 39 22.50 -3.05 -0.58
CA ARG A 39 22.98 -1.66 -0.40
C ARG A 39 22.13 -0.67 -1.19
N PRO A 40 21.05 -0.10 -0.61
CA PRO A 40 20.16 0.81 -1.32
C PRO A 40 20.88 2.03 -1.94
N SER A 41 21.98 2.49 -1.34
CA SER A 41 22.75 3.63 -1.83
C SER A 41 23.56 3.36 -3.10
N THR A 42 23.85 2.10 -3.43
CA THR A 42 24.63 1.72 -4.62
C THR A 42 23.85 0.85 -5.61
N ALA A 43 22.75 0.23 -5.17
CA ALA A 43 21.95 -0.66 -6.00
C ALA A 43 21.38 0.01 -7.26
N ASP A 44 21.32 -0.73 -8.36
CA ASP A 44 20.67 -0.30 -9.60
C ASP A 44 19.15 -0.49 -9.52
N HIS A 45 18.72 -1.51 -8.77
CA HIS A 45 17.33 -1.92 -8.59
C HIS A 45 16.96 -1.88 -7.11
N ILE A 46 15.99 -1.05 -6.74
CA ILE A 46 15.54 -0.90 -5.35
C ILE A 46 14.08 -1.25 -5.24
N ALA A 47 13.74 -2.24 -4.42
CA ALA A 47 12.37 -2.48 -4.00
C ALA A 47 12.11 -1.88 -2.62
N ILE A 48 11.00 -1.17 -2.44
CA ILE A 48 10.60 -0.62 -1.14
C ILE A 48 9.24 -1.21 -0.77
N LEU A 49 9.20 -2.03 0.29
CA LEU A 49 7.99 -2.58 0.87
C LEU A 49 7.41 -1.61 1.90
N VAL A 50 6.16 -1.22 1.67
CA VAL A 50 5.35 -0.40 2.56
C VAL A 50 4.34 -1.30 3.26
N PRO A 51 4.40 -1.43 4.60
CA PRO A 51 3.58 -2.35 5.35
C PRO A 51 2.15 -1.85 5.55
N GLY A 52 1.28 -2.76 5.97
CA GLY A 52 -0.09 -2.47 6.38
C GLY A 52 -0.33 -2.41 7.90
N VAL A 53 -1.61 -2.54 8.24
CA VAL A 53 -2.17 -2.50 9.61
C VAL A 53 -1.36 -3.35 10.60
N GLY A 54 -1.21 -2.85 11.83
CA GLY A 54 -0.55 -3.58 12.92
C GLY A 54 0.98 -3.63 12.85
N THR A 55 1.60 -3.05 11.82
CA THR A 55 3.06 -2.99 11.73
C THR A 55 3.62 -1.87 12.61
N THR A 56 4.64 -2.20 13.40
CA THR A 56 5.33 -1.29 14.32
C THR A 56 6.84 -1.38 14.13
N ALA A 57 7.60 -0.43 14.68
CA ALA A 57 9.06 -0.47 14.61
C ALA A 57 9.63 -1.76 15.25
N GLU A 58 9.01 -2.26 16.32
CA GLU A 58 9.41 -3.47 17.04
C GLU A 58 9.15 -4.75 16.24
N ASN A 59 8.19 -4.73 15.31
CA ASN A 59 7.82 -5.90 14.52
C ASN A 59 8.20 -5.83 13.05
N LEU A 60 8.71 -4.70 12.58
CA LEU A 60 9.01 -4.48 11.17
C LEU A 60 9.94 -5.55 10.61
N SER A 61 11.04 -5.86 11.30
CA SER A 61 12.03 -6.80 10.80
C SER A 61 11.49 -8.23 10.68
N ARG A 62 10.66 -8.68 11.62
CA ARG A 62 10.09 -10.05 11.60
C ARG A 62 8.90 -10.20 10.65
N THR A 63 8.25 -9.10 10.26
CA THR A 63 7.12 -9.08 9.34
C THR A 63 7.58 -8.68 7.94
N THR A 64 7.55 -7.38 7.65
CA THR A 64 7.89 -6.81 6.34
C THR A 64 9.37 -7.02 5.99
N GLY A 65 10.25 -7.02 6.98
CA GLY A 65 11.66 -7.36 6.80
C GLY A 65 11.85 -8.82 6.36
N ALA A 66 11.00 -9.75 6.79
CA ALA A 66 11.05 -11.14 6.32
C ALA A 66 10.65 -11.24 4.85
N MET A 67 9.58 -10.53 4.46
CA MET A 67 9.18 -10.39 3.05
C MET A 67 10.30 -9.75 2.21
N ALA A 68 10.96 -8.72 2.74
CA ALA A 68 12.09 -8.06 2.08
C ALA A 68 13.27 -9.00 1.85
N ARG A 69 13.62 -9.85 2.83
CA ARG A 69 14.67 -10.87 2.70
C ARG A 69 14.32 -11.93 1.67
N ALA A 70 13.09 -12.44 1.67
CA ALA A 70 12.62 -13.42 0.69
C ALA A 70 12.65 -12.84 -0.73
N LEU A 71 12.14 -11.60 -0.90
CA LEU A 71 12.20 -10.89 -2.17
C LEU A 71 13.64 -10.66 -2.63
N TYR A 72 14.54 -10.23 -1.75
CA TYR A 72 15.95 -10.05 -2.10
C TYR A 72 16.59 -11.37 -2.57
N ALA A 73 16.39 -12.46 -1.81
CA ALA A 73 16.93 -13.77 -2.15
C ALA A 73 16.43 -14.29 -3.51
N SER A 74 15.19 -13.95 -3.86
CA SER A 74 14.58 -14.27 -5.13
C SER A 74 15.09 -13.34 -6.26
N ALA A 75 15.13 -12.02 -6.04
CA ALA A 75 15.42 -11.03 -7.07
C ALA A 75 16.91 -10.89 -7.41
N ALA A 76 17.80 -10.90 -6.42
CA ALA A 76 19.23 -10.64 -6.63
C ALA A 76 19.89 -11.58 -7.66
N PRO A 77 19.63 -12.89 -7.68
CA PRO A 77 20.18 -13.78 -8.71
C PRO A 77 19.67 -13.52 -10.14
N ARG A 78 18.54 -12.81 -10.29
CA ARG A 78 17.92 -12.50 -11.58
C ARG A 78 18.42 -11.20 -12.20
N ALA A 79 19.11 -10.36 -11.43
CA ALA A 79 19.55 -9.03 -11.87
C ALA A 79 20.82 -9.05 -12.76
N GLY A 80 21.39 -10.22 -13.03
CA GLY A 80 22.59 -10.35 -13.83
C GLY A 80 23.77 -9.60 -13.20
N SER A 81 24.27 -8.55 -13.87
CA SER A 81 25.33 -7.69 -13.35
C SER A 81 24.83 -6.52 -12.48
N GLY A 82 23.52 -6.29 -12.40
CA GLY A 82 22.93 -5.21 -11.60
C GLY A 82 22.86 -5.55 -10.12
N GLU A 83 23.04 -4.55 -9.25
CA GLU A 83 22.88 -4.69 -7.80
C GLU A 83 21.41 -4.48 -7.40
N VAL A 84 20.85 -5.41 -6.61
CA VAL A 84 19.52 -5.28 -6.01
C VAL A 84 19.63 -4.86 -4.56
N ALA A 85 18.71 -4.01 -4.09
CA ALA A 85 18.45 -3.81 -2.68
C ALA A 85 16.95 -3.85 -2.41
N VAL A 86 16.56 -4.39 -1.24
CA VAL A 86 15.16 -4.43 -0.81
C VAL A 86 15.05 -3.79 0.57
N VAL A 87 14.10 -2.88 0.70
CA VAL A 87 13.90 -2.03 1.88
C VAL A 87 12.51 -2.28 2.45
N ALA A 88 12.41 -2.76 3.68
CA ALA A 88 11.20 -2.63 4.48
C ALA A 88 11.18 -1.23 5.12
N TRP A 89 10.19 -0.42 4.75
CA TRP A 89 10.11 0.99 5.14
C TRP A 89 8.86 1.27 5.97
N LEU A 90 9.03 1.87 7.14
CA LEU A 90 7.94 2.33 8.01
C LEU A 90 8.16 3.78 8.42
N GLY A 91 7.65 4.72 7.62
CA GLY A 91 7.69 6.17 7.91
C GLY A 91 6.33 6.79 8.24
N TYR A 92 5.34 5.97 8.58
CA TYR A 92 4.01 6.41 8.98
C TYR A 92 3.53 5.60 10.18
N ARG A 93 2.36 5.96 10.75
CA ARG A 93 1.69 5.18 11.79
C ARG A 93 0.57 4.36 11.15
N PRO A 94 0.76 3.05 10.89
CA PRO A 94 -0.30 2.20 10.38
C PRO A 94 -1.45 2.15 11.39
N PRO A 95 -2.69 1.92 10.94
CA PRO A 95 -3.79 1.64 11.85
C PRO A 95 -3.45 0.44 12.75
N GLU A 96 -3.89 0.47 14.01
CA GLU A 96 -3.61 -0.61 14.98
C GLU A 96 -4.43 -1.88 14.68
N GLY A 97 -5.57 -1.76 14.02
CA GLY A 97 -6.45 -2.87 13.66
C GLY A 97 -7.40 -2.53 12.51
N LEU A 98 -8.20 -3.51 12.10
CA LEU A 98 -9.12 -3.44 10.95
C LEU A 98 -10.40 -2.63 11.21
N GLY A 99 -10.36 -1.69 12.16
CA GLY A 99 -11.50 -0.84 12.51
C GLY A 99 -11.72 0.31 11.54
N ILE A 100 -12.55 1.28 11.93
CA ILE A 100 -12.87 2.48 11.14
C ILE A 100 -11.61 3.22 10.66
N ASP A 101 -10.54 3.23 11.45
CA ASP A 101 -9.30 3.90 11.08
C ASP A 101 -8.57 3.21 9.92
N ALA A 102 -8.69 1.89 9.76
CA ALA A 102 -8.22 1.18 8.57
C ALA A 102 -9.11 1.42 7.35
N ALA A 103 -10.37 1.77 7.54
CA ALA A 103 -11.28 2.18 6.47
C ALA A 103 -11.10 3.67 6.06
N ARG A 104 -10.29 4.43 6.79
CA ARG A 104 -9.99 5.84 6.51
C ARG A 104 -8.61 5.99 5.87
N GLU A 105 -8.49 6.99 5.01
CA GLU A 105 -7.22 7.35 4.37
C GLU A 105 -6.29 8.13 5.31
N SER A 106 -6.67 8.53 6.53
CA SER A 106 -5.93 9.51 7.35
C SER A 106 -4.48 9.09 7.66
N SER A 107 -4.26 7.84 8.07
CA SER A 107 -2.90 7.31 8.27
C SER A 107 -2.10 7.28 6.96
N ALA A 108 -2.74 6.86 5.86
CA ALA A 108 -2.10 6.83 4.55
C ALA A 108 -1.77 8.23 4.01
N ALA A 109 -2.65 9.20 4.21
CA ALA A 109 -2.47 10.59 3.82
C ALA A 109 -1.30 11.24 4.57
N ALA A 110 -1.07 10.86 5.83
CA ALA A 110 0.13 11.27 6.56
C ALA A 110 1.40 10.56 6.07
N GLY A 111 1.30 9.29 5.66
CA GLY A 111 2.43 8.49 5.19
C GLY A 111 2.90 8.83 3.77
N ALA A 112 1.99 9.21 2.88
CA ALA A 112 2.29 9.43 1.47
C ALA A 112 3.37 10.51 1.22
N PRO A 113 3.32 11.71 1.84
CA PRO A 113 4.38 12.70 1.71
C PRO A 113 5.72 12.22 2.28
N ALA A 114 5.70 11.45 3.37
CA ALA A 114 6.91 10.90 3.98
C ALA A 114 7.57 9.85 3.07
N LEU A 115 6.77 9.01 2.41
CA LEU A 115 7.24 8.05 1.41
C LEU A 115 7.84 8.76 0.20
N ALA A 116 7.11 9.74 -0.37
CA ALA A 116 7.59 10.50 -1.53
C ALA A 116 8.92 11.21 -1.25
N ARG A 117 9.08 11.80 -0.05
CA ARG A 117 10.35 12.40 0.38
C ARG A 117 11.47 11.35 0.50
N TYR A 118 11.21 10.23 1.17
CA TYR A 118 12.19 9.16 1.32
C TYR A 118 12.69 8.65 -0.04
N VAL A 119 11.79 8.40 -0.97
CA VAL A 119 12.15 7.95 -2.33
C VAL A 119 12.94 9.03 -3.07
N SER A 120 12.51 10.29 -2.99
CA SER A 120 13.19 11.42 -3.64
C SER A 120 14.63 11.60 -3.14
N GLU A 121 14.85 11.46 -1.83
CA GLU A 121 16.19 11.50 -1.22
C GLU A 121 17.04 10.30 -1.67
N LEU A 122 16.45 9.11 -1.74
CA LEU A 122 17.16 7.88 -2.12
C LEU A 122 17.65 7.88 -3.57
N VAL A 123 16.91 8.52 -4.48
CA VAL A 123 17.24 8.60 -5.92
C VAL A 123 17.93 9.90 -6.32
N ALA A 124 18.16 10.82 -5.37
CA ALA A 124 18.81 12.09 -5.65
C ALA A 124 20.20 11.88 -6.27
N GLY A 125 20.43 12.49 -7.45
CA GLY A 125 21.67 12.34 -8.20
C GLY A 125 21.86 10.98 -8.89
N ARG A 126 20.82 10.12 -8.91
CA ARG A 126 20.84 8.79 -9.52
C ARG A 126 19.77 8.71 -10.60
N PRO A 127 20.06 9.15 -11.84
CA PRO A 127 19.06 9.16 -12.91
C PRO A 127 18.67 7.75 -13.39
N ASP A 128 19.60 6.79 -13.30
CA ASP A 128 19.42 5.44 -13.87
C ASP A 128 18.90 4.41 -12.88
N VAL A 129 18.80 4.74 -11.58
CA VAL A 129 18.27 3.82 -10.56
C VAL A 129 16.79 3.57 -10.80
N ARG A 130 16.36 2.32 -10.65
CA ARG A 130 14.95 1.94 -10.76
C ARG A 130 14.41 1.59 -9.40
N VAL A 131 13.23 2.13 -9.10
CA VAL A 131 12.51 1.87 -7.86
C VAL A 131 11.19 1.17 -8.15
N THR A 132 10.95 0.06 -7.46
CA THR A 132 9.66 -0.62 -7.39
C THR A 132 9.08 -0.38 -6.00
N LEU A 133 7.90 0.24 -5.91
CA LEU A 133 7.18 0.38 -4.64
C LEU A 133 6.20 -0.78 -4.48
N ILE A 134 6.22 -1.43 -3.33
CA ILE A 134 5.42 -2.62 -3.04
C ILE A 134 4.57 -2.34 -1.80
N GLY A 135 3.27 -2.18 -1.98
CA GLY A 135 2.31 -1.94 -0.90
C GLY A 135 1.68 -3.24 -0.48
N HIS A 136 1.96 -3.68 0.75
CA HIS A 136 1.23 -4.80 1.34
C HIS A 136 0.04 -4.28 2.13
N SER A 137 -1.16 -4.82 1.87
CA SER A 137 -2.37 -4.44 2.58
C SER A 137 -2.60 -2.92 2.53
N TYR A 138 -2.82 -2.27 3.68
CA TYR A 138 -2.99 -0.81 3.79
C TYR A 138 -1.82 0.01 3.22
N GLY A 139 -0.61 -0.55 3.11
CA GLY A 139 0.54 0.12 2.48
C GLY A 139 0.30 0.49 1.01
N ALA A 140 -0.61 -0.20 0.32
CA ALA A 140 -1.02 0.15 -1.04
C ALA A 140 -1.74 1.50 -1.13
N VAL A 141 -2.49 1.88 -0.09
CA VAL A 141 -3.16 3.19 0.00
C VAL A 141 -2.11 4.30 0.15
N VAL A 142 -1.07 4.07 0.94
CA VAL A 142 0.07 5.01 1.10
C VAL A 142 0.73 5.27 -0.25
N ILE A 143 1.02 4.20 -1.01
CA ILE A 143 1.62 4.30 -2.35
C ILE A 143 0.68 5.04 -3.31
N GLY A 144 -0.60 4.69 -3.32
CA GLY A 144 -1.56 5.31 -4.22
C GLY A 144 -1.73 6.81 -3.98
N LEU A 145 -1.79 7.24 -2.73
CA LEU A 145 -1.85 8.66 -2.36
C LEU A 145 -0.53 9.42 -2.64
N ALA A 146 0.61 8.72 -2.71
CA ALA A 146 1.90 9.31 -3.08
C ALA A 146 2.12 9.36 -4.61
N ALA A 147 1.37 8.55 -5.39
CA ALA A 147 1.73 8.18 -6.76
C ALA A 147 1.99 9.37 -7.70
N SER A 148 1.20 10.44 -7.60
CA SER A 148 1.29 11.61 -8.49
C SER A 148 2.50 12.51 -8.22
N VAL A 149 3.22 12.31 -7.11
CA VAL A 149 4.38 13.12 -6.71
C VAL A 149 5.65 12.29 -6.56
N LEU A 150 5.62 11.01 -6.95
CA LEU A 150 6.80 10.16 -6.97
C LEU A 150 7.77 10.59 -8.08
N PRO A 151 9.09 10.45 -7.86
CA PRO A 151 10.08 10.74 -8.89
C PRO A 151 10.01 9.71 -10.04
N PRO A 152 10.45 10.06 -11.25
CA PRO A 152 10.33 9.21 -12.45
C PRO A 152 11.10 7.88 -12.35
N GLN A 153 12.06 7.77 -11.43
CA GLN A 153 12.75 6.53 -11.10
C GLN A 153 11.82 5.45 -10.51
N VAL A 154 10.66 5.84 -9.95
CA VAL A 154 9.62 4.87 -9.62
C VAL A 154 8.94 4.42 -10.90
N THR A 155 9.24 3.20 -11.31
CA THR A 155 8.80 2.63 -12.59
C THR A 155 7.68 1.61 -12.43
N ASP A 156 7.54 1.04 -11.23
CA ASP A 156 6.56 0.02 -10.91
C ASP A 156 5.93 0.24 -9.53
N LEU A 157 4.60 0.17 -9.47
CA LEU A 157 3.80 0.11 -8.26
C LEU A 157 3.17 -1.29 -8.17
N VAL A 158 3.45 -2.01 -7.11
CA VAL A 158 2.93 -3.37 -6.88
C VAL A 158 2.06 -3.35 -5.62
N THR A 159 0.85 -3.88 -5.70
CA THR A 159 -0.03 -4.06 -4.54
C THR A 159 -0.24 -5.53 -4.22
N LEU A 160 -0.07 -5.91 -2.96
CA LEU A 160 -0.22 -7.27 -2.47
C LEU A 160 -1.33 -7.33 -1.43
N GLY A 161 -2.45 -7.99 -1.75
CA GLY A 161 -3.61 -8.10 -0.86
C GLY A 161 -4.15 -6.73 -0.44
N ALA A 162 -4.37 -5.82 -1.39
CA ALA A 162 -4.68 -4.44 -1.10
C ALA A 162 -6.19 -4.16 -1.11
N PRO A 163 -6.74 -3.47 -0.08
CA PRO A 163 -8.15 -3.07 -0.06
C PRO A 163 -8.44 -1.85 -0.96
N GLY A 164 -7.42 -1.28 -1.61
CA GLY A 164 -7.54 -0.07 -2.42
C GLY A 164 -6.22 0.70 -2.54
N MET A 165 -6.24 1.75 -3.36
CA MET A 165 -5.12 2.70 -3.55
C MET A 165 -5.54 4.16 -3.34
N GLY A 166 -6.73 4.43 -2.79
CA GLY A 166 -7.26 5.80 -2.62
C GLY A 166 -7.80 6.42 -3.92
N VAL A 167 -7.97 5.61 -4.97
CA VAL A 167 -8.58 5.96 -6.26
C VAL A 167 -9.38 4.77 -6.79
N ASP A 168 -10.29 5.00 -7.72
CA ASP A 168 -11.12 3.94 -8.31
C ASP A 168 -10.51 3.29 -9.56
N ARG A 169 -9.54 3.96 -10.21
CA ARG A 169 -8.86 3.42 -11.40
C ARG A 169 -7.37 3.76 -11.36
N ALA A 170 -6.56 2.88 -11.93
CA ALA A 170 -5.11 3.07 -12.07
C ALA A 170 -4.76 4.38 -12.80
N ALA A 171 -5.54 4.78 -13.81
CA ALA A 171 -5.34 6.03 -14.54
C ALA A 171 -5.51 7.29 -13.66
N ASP A 172 -6.25 7.19 -12.55
CA ASP A 172 -6.48 8.30 -11.63
C ASP A 172 -5.30 8.48 -10.62
N LEU A 173 -4.33 7.57 -10.59
CA LEU A 173 -3.06 7.71 -9.84
C LEU A 173 -2.14 8.80 -10.39
N ARG A 174 -2.35 9.22 -11.64
CA ARG A 174 -1.55 10.27 -12.33
C ARG A 174 -0.04 10.01 -12.30
N THR A 175 0.35 8.75 -12.49
CA THR A 175 1.75 8.32 -12.57
C THR A 175 2.05 7.69 -13.93
N THR A 176 3.33 7.68 -14.31
CA THR A 176 3.83 6.90 -15.46
C THR A 176 4.27 5.50 -15.08
N ALA A 177 4.34 5.20 -13.77
CA ALA A 177 4.69 3.87 -13.29
C ALA A 177 3.64 2.83 -13.71
N ARG A 178 4.09 1.62 -14.04
CA ARG A 178 3.18 0.49 -14.26
C ARG A 178 2.56 0.08 -12.93
N VAL A 179 1.30 -0.37 -12.99
CA VAL A 179 0.56 -0.76 -11.80
C VAL A 179 0.25 -2.26 -11.86
N TRP A 180 0.68 -2.98 -10.84
CA TRP A 180 0.55 -4.43 -10.70
C TRP A 180 -0.24 -4.75 -9.45
N ALA A 181 -1.10 -5.77 -9.52
CA ALA A 181 -1.90 -6.19 -8.38
C ALA A 181 -1.91 -7.70 -8.21
N ALA A 182 -1.74 -8.15 -6.97
CA ALA A 182 -1.94 -9.53 -6.55
C ALA A 182 -3.01 -9.55 -5.44
N GLU A 183 -4.08 -10.32 -5.62
CA GLU A 183 -5.05 -10.63 -4.57
C GLU A 183 -5.39 -12.12 -4.64
N SER A 184 -5.04 -12.88 -3.59
CA SER A 184 -5.32 -14.32 -3.52
C SER A 184 -6.80 -14.56 -3.20
N PRO A 185 -7.44 -15.58 -3.80
CA PRO A 185 -8.78 -15.99 -3.40
C PRO A 185 -8.86 -16.49 -1.95
N HIS A 186 -7.71 -16.82 -1.33
CA HIS A 186 -7.60 -17.19 0.08
C HIS A 186 -7.37 -15.99 1.01
N ASP A 187 -7.16 -14.81 0.44
CA ASP A 187 -7.02 -13.59 1.21
C ASP A 187 -8.39 -13.10 1.71
N TRP A 188 -8.49 -12.81 3.00
CA TRP A 188 -9.70 -12.26 3.60
C TRP A 188 -9.94 -10.81 3.16
N ILE A 189 -8.92 -10.11 2.63
CA ILE A 189 -9.01 -8.71 2.22
C ILE A 189 -10.11 -8.50 1.17
N ARG A 190 -10.39 -9.51 0.33
CA ARG A 190 -11.47 -9.48 -0.68
C ARG A 190 -12.86 -9.21 -0.11
N PHE A 191 -13.03 -9.38 1.21
CA PHE A 191 -14.29 -9.10 1.91
C PHE A 191 -14.36 -7.67 2.46
N VAL A 192 -13.26 -6.91 2.41
CA VAL A 192 -13.29 -5.48 2.71
C VAL A 192 -14.03 -4.77 1.58
N PRO A 193 -15.07 -3.96 1.86
CA PRO A 193 -15.79 -3.28 0.79
C PRO A 193 -14.92 -2.24 0.07
N GLY A 194 -14.68 -2.45 -1.23
CA GLY A 194 -14.04 -1.50 -2.13
C GLY A 194 -14.96 -0.35 -2.54
N LEU A 195 -15.31 0.54 -1.61
CA LEU A 195 -16.17 1.70 -1.88
C LEU A 195 -15.45 2.99 -1.51
N ARG A 196 -15.79 4.08 -2.21
CA ARG A 196 -15.41 5.44 -1.83
C ARG A 196 -16.62 6.35 -1.84
N LEU A 197 -16.97 6.94 -0.71
CA LEU A 197 -18.07 7.89 -0.57
C LEU A 197 -17.64 9.07 0.29
N PHE A 198 -17.65 10.29 -0.25
CA PHE A 198 -17.25 11.52 0.48
C PHE A 198 -15.93 11.36 1.28
N HIS A 199 -14.87 10.84 0.64
CA HIS A 199 -13.55 10.55 1.24
C HIS A 199 -13.51 9.40 2.28
N LEU A 200 -14.59 8.62 2.42
CA LEU A 200 -14.63 7.40 3.23
C LEU A 200 -14.49 6.17 2.33
N GLY A 201 -13.58 5.27 2.71
CA GLY A 201 -13.26 4.05 1.99
C GLY A 201 -12.11 4.24 0.98
N LEU A 202 -11.55 3.11 0.51
CA LEU A 202 -10.20 3.06 -0.06
C LEU A 202 -10.18 2.97 -1.60
N GLY A 203 -11.35 3.06 -2.22
CA GLY A 203 -11.56 2.91 -3.65
C GLY A 203 -11.76 1.45 -4.07
N THR A 204 -11.75 1.23 -5.39
CA THR A 204 -11.84 -0.10 -6.00
C THR A 204 -10.60 -0.95 -5.65
N HIS A 205 -10.77 -2.26 -5.50
CA HIS A 205 -9.64 -3.15 -5.23
C HIS A 205 -8.68 -3.15 -6.44
N PRO A 206 -7.35 -3.06 -6.25
CA PRO A 206 -6.43 -3.03 -7.37
C PRO A 206 -6.46 -4.30 -8.25
N ALA A 207 -6.87 -5.43 -7.67
CA ALA A 207 -7.02 -6.69 -8.38
C ALA A 207 -8.35 -6.82 -9.15
N ASP A 208 -9.30 -5.90 -8.96
CA ASP A 208 -10.52 -5.86 -9.76
C ASP A 208 -10.21 -5.37 -11.18
N SER A 209 -10.77 -6.06 -12.18
CA SER A 209 -10.58 -5.69 -13.60
C SER A 209 -10.99 -4.25 -13.92
N SER A 210 -11.95 -3.67 -13.18
CA SER A 210 -12.38 -2.28 -13.35
C SER A 210 -11.35 -1.25 -12.89
N PHE A 211 -10.40 -1.63 -12.03
CA PHE A 211 -9.31 -0.76 -11.59
C PHE A 211 -8.28 -0.54 -12.69
N GLY A 212 -7.95 -1.59 -13.46
CA GLY A 212 -7.05 -1.52 -14.62
C GLY A 212 -5.57 -1.72 -14.30
N ALA A 213 -5.22 -2.43 -13.22
CA ALA A 213 -3.85 -2.90 -12.98
C ALA A 213 -3.56 -4.20 -13.76
N THR A 214 -2.28 -4.51 -13.99
CA THR A 214 -1.86 -5.81 -14.50
C THR A 214 -1.86 -6.83 -13.36
N LEU A 215 -2.60 -7.92 -13.52
CA LEU A 215 -2.70 -8.95 -12.47
C LEU A 215 -1.45 -9.83 -12.41
N LEU A 216 -0.99 -10.09 -11.19
CA LEU A 216 0.10 -11.02 -10.89
C LEU A 216 -0.45 -12.41 -10.53
N PRO A 217 0.29 -13.49 -10.80
CA PRO A 217 -0.12 -14.83 -10.43
C PRO A 217 -0.11 -15.00 -8.91
N VAL A 218 -1.09 -15.71 -8.36
CA VAL A 218 -1.27 -15.90 -6.91
C VAL A 218 -1.23 -17.37 -6.48
N ASP A 219 -0.78 -18.26 -7.36
CA ASP A 219 -0.60 -19.67 -7.02
C ASP A 219 0.37 -19.82 -5.82
N GLY A 220 0.00 -20.65 -4.85
CA GLY A 220 0.77 -20.85 -3.62
C GLY A 220 0.70 -19.71 -2.61
N VAL A 221 -0.26 -18.77 -2.75
CA VAL A 221 -0.55 -17.75 -1.73
C VAL A 221 -1.74 -18.21 -0.86
N ASP A 222 -1.43 -18.74 0.32
CA ASP A 222 -2.42 -19.36 1.21
C ASP A 222 -3.16 -18.37 2.13
N GLY A 223 -2.71 -17.11 2.18
CA GLY A 223 -3.30 -16.11 3.04
C GLY A 223 -2.73 -14.72 2.83
N HIS A 224 -3.29 -13.77 3.59
CA HIS A 224 -2.96 -12.35 3.50
C HIS A 224 -1.46 -12.00 3.62
N PRO A 225 -0.66 -12.61 4.52
CA PRO A 225 0.77 -12.30 4.61
C PRO A 225 1.62 -13.06 3.58
N ASP A 226 1.05 -13.99 2.81
CA ASP A 226 1.81 -15.05 2.14
C ASP A 226 2.22 -14.72 0.69
N TYR A 227 2.03 -13.48 0.23
CA TYR A 227 2.35 -13.09 -1.15
C TYR A 227 3.84 -13.16 -1.50
N LEU A 228 4.73 -13.04 -0.52
CA LEU A 228 6.18 -13.08 -0.75
C LEU A 228 6.85 -14.24 0.00
N THR A 229 6.13 -15.34 0.18
CA THR A 229 6.66 -16.58 0.75
C THR A 229 7.31 -17.44 -0.33
N ASP A 230 8.29 -18.25 0.09
CA ASP A 230 9.00 -19.17 -0.79
C ASP A 230 8.03 -20.14 -1.46
N GLY A 231 8.16 -20.28 -2.79
CA GLY A 231 7.29 -21.14 -3.61
C GLY A 231 6.03 -20.47 -4.14
N SER A 232 5.64 -19.28 -3.63
CA SER A 232 4.53 -18.53 -4.22
C SER A 232 4.89 -18.01 -5.63
N ALA A 233 3.93 -18.10 -6.55
CA ALA A 233 4.10 -17.55 -7.90
C ALA A 233 4.24 -16.01 -7.86
N THR A 234 3.56 -15.36 -6.91
CA THR A 234 3.68 -13.92 -6.67
C THR A 234 5.12 -13.50 -6.38
N LEU A 235 5.83 -14.22 -5.48
CA LEU A 235 7.24 -13.92 -5.19
C LEU A 235 8.11 -13.99 -6.45
N GLY A 236 7.91 -15.01 -7.28
CA GLY A 236 8.64 -15.15 -8.55
C GLY A 236 8.38 -13.99 -9.52
N ALA A 237 7.11 -13.59 -9.67
CA ALA A 237 6.72 -12.50 -10.56
C ALA A 237 7.24 -11.14 -10.08
N VAL A 238 7.07 -10.82 -8.78
CA VAL A 238 7.55 -9.57 -8.19
C VAL A 238 9.07 -9.49 -8.23
N ALA A 239 9.76 -10.59 -7.96
CA ALA A 239 11.21 -10.63 -8.07
C ALA A 239 11.71 -10.40 -9.52
N GLY A 240 10.95 -10.85 -10.52
CA GLY A 240 11.20 -10.51 -11.92
C GLY A 240 11.08 -9.01 -12.18
N ILE A 241 9.98 -8.39 -11.76
CA ILE A 241 9.75 -6.94 -11.91
C ILE A 241 10.91 -6.14 -11.29
N VAL A 242 11.31 -6.48 -10.06
CA VAL A 242 12.41 -5.80 -9.35
C VAL A 242 13.74 -5.96 -10.09
N ALA A 243 14.08 -7.18 -10.51
CA ALA A 243 15.41 -7.50 -11.02
C ALA A 243 15.69 -6.97 -12.43
N VAL A 244 14.70 -6.96 -13.32
CA VAL A 244 14.93 -6.56 -14.72
C VAL A 244 14.31 -5.22 -15.08
N GLY A 245 13.33 -4.74 -14.30
CA GLY A 245 12.36 -3.75 -14.78
C GLY A 245 11.52 -4.35 -15.93
N SER A 246 10.27 -3.92 -16.08
CA SER A 246 9.48 -4.32 -17.25
C SER A 246 9.71 -3.40 -18.44
#